data_AF-S9PHS2-F1
#
_entry.id   AF-S9PHS2-F1
#
_cell.length_a   1.000
_cell.length_b   1.000
_cell.length_c   1.000
_cell.angle_alpha   90.00
_cell.angle_beta   90.00
_cell.angle_gamma   90.00
#
_symmetry.space_group_name_H-M   'P 1'
#
loop_
_entity.id
_entity.type
_entity.pdbx_description
1 polymer ?
#
loop_
_entity_poly.entity_id
_entity_poly.type
_entity_poly.pdbx_seq_one_letter_code
_entity_poly.pdbx_strand_id
1 'polypeptide(L)'
;MTKRYFELYEDMSSPDRWVLDDTLDAQGQPVGARLYLNAVPIRFDGRLRVPILHPGSPLDFSLADAGDFPVVTEKVASTLAELAPDDVQLYPAEVDSRPEPYFLVNVARLVKCIDDETSEEVLYWKPEDNRPDLLGQYRSVGGMRIDPSKVGDAKVFRPWGWPPALLVAEDVKEALERTGATGLEFTEVTGPSPISDEERAYKRRCNELLDPPPAARRAAWKSLGTLDELAGTPRAICYEWPGHRQDWGLIHRGAGRLLLVSEGLSDPFISRLEPSVGYGLELALETEPTELPLDAIEQSWPYLLLERVSREVVAHEHVRERAKTGLLSLEVAGTDMPASLVSSGGRVGVLLGQESRSLPRLFPTPFGDVRLVTVKALLPAELEYVSKQGAEGLDELARRFARIGEEHVSRARRRAVV
;
A
#
# COMPACT_ATOMS: atom_id res chain seq x y z
N MET A 1 4.70 -6.40 -41.16
CA MET A 1 4.79 -7.02 -39.82
C MET A 1 4.37 -5.98 -38.81
N THR A 2 3.61 -6.35 -37.79
CA THR A 2 3.23 -5.44 -36.70
C THR A 2 4.50 -5.06 -35.92
N LYS A 3 4.74 -3.77 -35.69
CA LYS A 3 5.91 -3.32 -34.92
C LYS A 3 5.80 -3.85 -33.49
N ARG A 4 6.89 -4.42 -32.96
CA ARG A 4 6.98 -4.87 -31.58
C ARG A 4 7.73 -3.85 -30.73
N TYR A 5 7.29 -3.70 -29.47
CA TYR A 5 7.91 -2.83 -28.48
C TYR A 5 8.05 -3.58 -27.15
N PHE A 6 9.06 -3.15 -26.39
CA PHE A 6 9.47 -3.75 -25.15
C PHE A 6 9.67 -2.66 -24.11
N GLU A 7 9.23 -2.90 -22.89
CA GLU A 7 9.67 -2.15 -21.73
C GLU A 7 11.10 -2.55 -21.38
N LEU A 8 11.98 -1.57 -21.28
CA LEU A 8 13.37 -1.70 -20.88
C LEU A 8 13.50 -1.22 -19.43
N TYR A 9 13.99 -2.09 -18.56
CA TYR A 9 14.26 -1.79 -17.15
C TYR A 9 15.58 -2.41 -16.70
N GLU A 10 16.02 -2.05 -15.49
CA GLU A 10 17.23 -2.59 -14.89
C GLU A 10 17.04 -4.06 -14.47
N ASP A 11 17.95 -4.94 -14.88
CA ASP A 11 18.00 -6.33 -14.41
C ASP A 11 18.39 -6.39 -12.93
N MET A 12 17.41 -6.73 -12.09
CA MET A 12 17.56 -6.79 -10.63
C MET A 12 18.00 -8.18 -10.13
N SER A 13 18.25 -9.15 -11.01
CA SER A 13 18.54 -10.54 -10.64
C SER A 13 19.91 -10.72 -9.96
N SER A 14 20.85 -9.79 -10.17
CA SER A 14 22.15 -9.80 -9.53
C SER A 14 22.08 -9.14 -8.14
N PRO A 15 22.28 -9.88 -7.04
CA PRO A 15 22.24 -9.31 -5.69
C PRO A 15 23.47 -8.42 -5.38
N ASP A 16 24.56 -8.59 -6.11
CA ASP A 16 25.83 -7.87 -5.90
C ASP A 16 25.97 -6.61 -6.76
N ARG A 17 24.93 -6.22 -7.52
CA ARG A 17 24.97 -5.00 -8.35
C ARG A 17 24.95 -3.74 -7.48
N TRP A 18 25.45 -2.65 -8.04
CA TRP A 18 25.33 -1.34 -7.40
C TRP A 18 23.89 -0.81 -7.43
N VAL A 19 23.61 0.23 -6.65
CA VAL A 19 22.42 1.07 -6.82
C VAL A 19 22.89 2.51 -6.92
N LEU A 20 22.44 3.21 -7.95
CA LEU A 20 22.77 4.61 -8.19
C LEU A 20 21.81 5.53 -7.43
N ASP A 21 22.33 6.67 -7.00
CA ASP A 21 21.57 7.72 -6.31
C ASP A 21 21.07 8.78 -7.30
N ASP A 22 20.44 9.85 -6.80
CA ASP A 22 20.01 11.00 -7.58
C ASP A 22 21.14 11.64 -8.38
N THR A 23 20.90 11.90 -9.66
CA THR A 23 21.89 12.53 -10.54
C THR A 23 22.01 14.03 -10.20
N LEU A 24 23.25 14.53 -10.14
CA LEU A 24 23.56 15.90 -9.71
C LEU A 24 24.20 16.72 -10.85
N ASP A 25 23.86 18.00 -10.93
CA ASP A 25 24.56 18.95 -11.79
C ASP A 25 25.87 19.46 -11.16
N ALA A 26 26.58 20.35 -11.87
CA ALA A 26 27.85 20.92 -11.42
C ALA A 26 27.73 21.75 -10.12
N GLN A 27 26.50 22.14 -9.72
CA GLN A 27 26.20 22.83 -8.46
C GLN A 27 25.75 21.86 -7.36
N GLY A 28 25.77 20.55 -7.62
CA GLY A 28 25.33 19.52 -6.69
C GLY A 28 23.81 19.47 -6.53
N GLN A 29 23.03 20.00 -7.48
CA GLN A 29 21.57 19.99 -7.42
C GLN A 29 21.00 18.77 -8.18
N PRO A 30 19.98 18.08 -7.63
CA PRO A 30 19.30 16.99 -8.32
C PRO A 30 18.72 17.42 -9.66
N VAL A 31 18.86 16.56 -10.68
CA VAL A 31 18.38 16.87 -12.05
C VAL A 31 17.16 16.07 -12.48
N GLY A 32 16.81 14.94 -11.85
CA GLY A 32 15.71 14.07 -12.27
C GLY A 32 14.36 14.80 -12.44
N ALA A 33 13.95 15.60 -11.44
CA ALA A 33 12.71 16.38 -11.51
C ALA A 33 12.69 17.38 -12.68
N ARG A 34 13.85 17.96 -13.04
CA ARG A 34 13.98 18.87 -14.18
C ARG A 34 13.82 18.11 -15.49
N LEU A 35 14.31 16.88 -15.59
CA LEU A 35 14.16 16.10 -16.81
C LEU A 35 12.69 15.72 -17.08
N TYR A 36 11.94 15.35 -16.04
CA TYR A 36 10.52 15.00 -16.18
C TYR A 36 9.62 16.13 -16.67
N LEU A 37 9.87 17.34 -16.18
CA LEU A 37 9.01 18.49 -16.46
C LEU A 37 9.26 19.10 -17.85
N ASN A 38 10.23 18.59 -18.61
CA ASN A 38 10.67 19.22 -19.84
C ASN A 38 10.22 18.46 -21.11
N ALA A 39 9.29 19.08 -21.83
CA ALA A 39 8.90 18.68 -23.18
C ALA A 39 9.90 19.17 -24.27
N VAL A 40 11.02 19.78 -23.87
CA VAL A 40 12.03 20.39 -24.75
C VAL A 40 13.42 19.95 -24.29
N PRO A 41 14.36 19.72 -25.22
CA PRO A 41 15.78 19.56 -24.92
C PRO A 41 16.32 20.52 -23.86
N ILE A 42 16.80 19.97 -22.74
CA ILE A 42 17.54 20.72 -21.73
C ILE A 42 19.03 20.74 -22.06
N ARG A 43 19.74 21.77 -21.60
CA ARG A 43 21.20 21.78 -21.56
C ARG A 43 21.64 21.83 -20.10
N PHE A 44 22.62 21.01 -19.77
CA PHE A 44 23.36 21.10 -18.52
C PHE A 44 24.76 21.63 -18.81
N ASP A 45 25.25 22.52 -17.95
CA ASP A 45 26.62 23.00 -18.03
C ASP A 45 27.54 21.99 -17.32
N GLY A 46 28.57 21.52 -18.02
CA GLY A 46 29.53 20.56 -17.49
C GLY A 46 29.06 19.10 -17.53
N ARG A 47 29.74 18.24 -16.76
CA ARG A 47 29.41 16.82 -16.61
C ARG A 47 28.48 16.64 -15.42
N LEU A 48 27.49 15.76 -15.58
CA LEU A 48 26.64 15.35 -14.47
C LEU A 48 27.43 14.42 -13.54
N ARG A 49 27.13 14.43 -12.25
CA ARG A 49 27.70 13.50 -11.28
C ARG A 49 26.63 12.53 -10.82
N VAL A 50 26.96 11.24 -10.74
CA VAL A 50 26.05 10.18 -10.32
C VAL A 50 26.65 9.48 -9.10
N PRO A 51 26.12 9.75 -7.89
CA PRO A 51 26.56 9.06 -6.69
C PRO A 51 26.12 7.59 -6.66
N ILE A 52 26.80 6.80 -5.84
CA ILE A 52 26.46 5.39 -5.60
C ILE A 52 25.78 5.28 -4.24
N LEU A 53 24.49 4.94 -4.23
CA LEU A 53 23.70 4.74 -3.01
C LEU A 53 24.09 3.43 -2.31
N HIS A 54 24.20 2.34 -3.08
CA HIS A 54 24.68 1.06 -2.59
C HIS A 54 25.86 0.57 -3.43
N PRO A 55 27.06 0.42 -2.84
CA PRO A 55 28.22 -0.11 -3.55
C PRO A 55 27.97 -1.52 -4.08
N GLY A 56 28.46 -1.80 -5.28
CA GLY A 56 28.34 -3.11 -5.91
C GLY A 56 29.06 -3.19 -7.25
N SER A 57 28.76 -4.25 -7.99
CA SER A 57 29.29 -4.51 -9.33
C SER A 57 28.71 -3.51 -10.33
N PRO A 58 29.55 -2.84 -11.13
CA PRO A 58 29.08 -1.91 -12.15
C PRO A 58 28.34 -2.64 -13.27
N LEU A 59 27.35 -1.96 -13.84
CA LEU A 59 26.55 -2.44 -14.97
C LEU A 59 26.65 -1.48 -16.16
N ASP A 60 26.39 -2.01 -17.36
CA ASP A 60 26.35 -1.19 -18.58
C ASP A 60 25.07 -0.35 -18.70
N PHE A 61 24.01 -0.77 -18.02
CA PHE A 61 22.74 -0.07 -17.88
C PHE A 61 22.30 -0.13 -16.41
N SER A 62 21.97 1.01 -15.83
CA SER A 62 21.36 1.12 -14.49
C SER A 62 20.44 2.31 -14.45
N LEU A 63 19.51 2.34 -13.51
CA LEU A 63 18.60 3.44 -13.30
C LEU A 63 19.05 4.28 -12.09
N ALA A 64 19.11 5.59 -12.28
CA ALA A 64 19.32 6.59 -11.24
C ALA A 64 17.98 7.30 -10.92
N ASP A 65 18.00 8.21 -9.95
CA ASP A 65 16.87 9.08 -9.61
C ASP A 65 15.59 8.27 -9.32
N ALA A 66 15.64 7.42 -8.30
CA ALA A 66 14.53 6.53 -7.91
C ALA A 66 14.02 5.57 -9.00
N GLY A 67 14.86 5.24 -9.99
CA GLY A 67 14.53 4.27 -11.05
C GLY A 67 14.09 4.92 -12.36
N ASP A 68 14.17 6.24 -12.46
CA ASP A 68 13.53 6.97 -13.55
C ASP A 68 14.45 7.18 -14.76
N PHE A 69 15.74 7.39 -14.57
CA PHE A 69 16.66 7.79 -15.64
C PHE A 69 17.78 6.79 -15.87
N PRO A 70 17.96 6.26 -17.10
CA PRO A 70 19.08 5.39 -17.42
C PRO A 70 20.42 6.11 -17.34
N VAL A 71 21.37 5.50 -16.63
CA VAL A 71 22.80 5.80 -16.67
C VAL A 71 23.49 4.62 -17.34
N VAL A 72 24.17 4.90 -18.44
CA VAL A 72 24.66 3.84 -19.34
C VAL A 72 26.11 4.05 -19.75
N THR A 73 26.80 2.96 -20.11
CA THR A 73 28.15 3.03 -20.67
C THR A 73 28.14 3.53 -22.12
N GLU A 74 29.31 3.94 -22.62
CA GLU A 74 29.48 4.47 -23.99
C GLU A 74 28.93 3.55 -25.08
N LYS A 75 29.06 2.22 -24.94
CA LYS A 75 28.55 1.27 -25.94
C LYS A 75 27.03 1.31 -26.06
N VAL A 76 26.32 1.38 -24.92
CA VAL A 76 24.85 1.47 -24.88
C VAL A 76 24.41 2.85 -25.40
N ALA A 77 25.06 3.93 -24.93
CA ALA A 77 24.80 5.29 -25.38
C ALA A 77 24.94 5.43 -26.91
N SER A 78 26.03 4.90 -27.47
CA SER A 78 26.31 4.97 -28.91
C SER A 78 25.26 4.22 -29.73
N THR A 79 24.82 3.04 -29.28
CA THR A 79 23.75 2.28 -29.94
C THR A 79 22.42 3.04 -29.93
N LEU A 80 22.06 3.68 -28.81
CA LEU A 80 20.85 4.49 -28.72
C LEU A 80 20.92 5.73 -29.63
N ALA A 81 22.05 6.43 -29.65
CA ALA A 81 22.25 7.60 -30.50
C ALA A 81 22.21 7.26 -32.00
N GLU A 82 22.74 6.10 -32.40
CA GLU A 82 22.70 5.64 -33.80
C GLU A 82 21.28 5.30 -34.25
N LEU A 83 20.54 4.57 -33.41
CA LEU A 83 19.24 4.01 -33.82
C LEU A 83 18.06 4.94 -33.57
N ALA A 84 18.14 5.82 -32.59
CA ALA A 84 17.05 6.68 -32.13
C ALA A 84 17.51 8.13 -31.84
N PRO A 85 18.23 8.80 -32.77
CA PRO A 85 18.85 10.12 -32.53
C PRO A 85 17.85 11.23 -32.19
N ASP A 86 16.61 11.13 -32.66
CA ASP A 86 15.56 12.12 -32.42
C ASP A 86 14.76 11.87 -31.12
N ASP A 87 14.97 10.70 -30.50
CA ASP A 87 14.22 10.24 -29.34
C ASP A 87 15.00 10.39 -28.02
N VAL A 88 16.33 10.29 -28.09
CA VAL A 88 17.21 10.29 -26.92
C VAL A 88 18.12 11.51 -26.87
N GLN A 89 18.45 11.95 -25.67
CA GLN A 89 19.53 12.90 -25.42
C GLN A 89 20.53 12.27 -24.46
N LEU A 90 21.81 12.47 -24.74
CA LEU A 90 22.89 11.91 -23.95
C LEU A 90 23.65 13.03 -23.24
N TYR A 91 23.71 12.94 -21.92
CA TYR A 91 24.48 13.87 -21.09
C TYR A 91 25.67 13.13 -20.48
N PRO A 92 26.91 13.57 -20.74
CA PRO A 92 28.08 12.99 -20.10
C PRO A 92 27.96 13.01 -18.58
N ALA A 93 28.20 11.85 -17.96
CA ALA A 93 28.08 11.64 -16.53
C ALA A 93 29.36 11.01 -15.95
N GLU A 94 29.71 11.41 -14.74
CA GLU A 94 30.77 10.83 -13.93
C GLU A 94 30.12 10.06 -12.78
N VAL A 95 30.25 8.73 -12.81
CA VAL A 95 29.81 7.88 -11.70
C VAL A 95 30.90 7.87 -10.64
N ASP A 96 30.52 8.04 -9.38
CA ASP A 96 31.47 8.14 -8.28
C ASP A 96 32.45 6.96 -8.24
N SER A 97 33.74 7.27 -8.05
CA SER A 97 34.84 6.29 -7.97
C SER A 97 35.03 5.44 -9.24
N ARG A 98 34.49 5.86 -10.40
CA ARG A 98 34.70 5.21 -11.69
C ARG A 98 35.46 6.10 -12.68
N PRO A 99 36.54 5.60 -13.32
CA PRO A 99 37.24 6.34 -14.36
C PRO A 99 36.57 6.24 -15.74
N GLU A 100 35.67 5.28 -15.96
CA GLU A 100 35.01 5.07 -17.25
C GLU A 100 33.95 6.14 -17.53
N PRO A 101 33.74 6.52 -18.82
CA PRO A 101 32.69 7.46 -19.18
C PRO A 101 31.30 6.81 -19.13
N TYR A 102 30.38 7.47 -18.43
CA TYR A 102 28.96 7.14 -18.44
C TYR A 102 28.15 8.27 -19.07
N PHE A 103 26.90 7.97 -19.40
CA PHE A 103 25.95 8.92 -19.96
C PHE A 103 24.60 8.76 -19.28
N LEU A 104 24.01 9.87 -18.83
CA LEU A 104 22.60 9.92 -18.50
C LEU A 104 21.79 10.01 -19.80
N VAL A 105 20.82 9.12 -19.95
CA VAL A 105 19.90 9.09 -21.11
C VAL A 105 18.61 9.78 -20.74
N ASN A 106 18.33 10.92 -21.38
CA ASN A 106 17.00 11.52 -21.33
C ASN A 106 16.16 11.07 -22.52
N VAL A 107 14.95 10.61 -22.26
CA VAL A 107 13.97 10.20 -23.27
C VAL A 107 12.78 11.13 -23.18
N ALA A 108 12.81 12.18 -24.00
CA ALA A 108 11.80 13.25 -23.96
C ALA A 108 10.56 12.92 -24.81
N ARG A 109 10.64 11.91 -25.69
CA ARG A 109 9.53 11.49 -26.55
C ARG A 109 8.42 10.87 -25.68
N LEU A 110 7.31 11.59 -25.54
CA LEU A 110 6.12 11.13 -24.82
C LEU A 110 5.04 10.68 -25.81
N VAL A 111 4.50 9.47 -25.61
CA VAL A 111 3.54 8.85 -26.54
C VAL A 111 2.32 8.33 -25.79
N LYS A 112 1.12 8.78 -26.17
CA LYS A 112 -0.13 8.28 -25.58
C LYS A 112 -0.56 6.96 -26.23
N CYS A 113 0.09 5.87 -25.83
CA CYS A 113 -0.11 4.55 -26.43
C CYS A 113 -0.56 3.44 -25.47
N ILE A 114 -0.63 3.65 -24.14
CA ILE A 114 -1.13 2.62 -23.23
C ILE A 114 -2.54 2.19 -23.64
N ASP A 115 -2.74 0.89 -23.68
CA ASP A 115 -4.03 0.26 -23.91
C ASP A 115 -4.58 -0.23 -22.56
N ASP A 116 -5.48 0.56 -21.99
CA ASP A 116 -6.12 0.27 -20.72
C ASP A 116 -6.92 -1.03 -20.73
N GLU A 117 -7.47 -1.42 -21.88
CA GLU A 117 -8.37 -2.57 -21.97
C GLU A 117 -7.58 -3.88 -21.92
N THR A 118 -6.39 -3.89 -22.53
CA THR A 118 -5.52 -5.07 -22.65
C THR A 118 -4.38 -5.08 -21.63
N SER A 119 -4.13 -3.99 -20.91
CA SER A 119 -3.26 -3.99 -19.73
C SER A 119 -3.87 -4.81 -18.58
N GLU A 120 -3.04 -5.48 -17.78
CA GLU A 120 -3.51 -6.36 -16.70
C GLU A 120 -4.25 -5.60 -15.59
N GLU A 121 -3.71 -4.44 -15.22
CA GLU A 121 -4.32 -3.54 -14.26
C GLU A 121 -4.07 -2.10 -14.69
N VAL A 122 -5.11 -1.27 -14.62
CA VAL A 122 -5.00 0.18 -14.75
C VAL A 122 -5.80 0.83 -13.64
N LEU A 123 -5.10 1.58 -12.80
CA LEU A 123 -5.68 2.36 -11.70
C LEU A 123 -5.44 3.83 -11.96
N TYR A 124 -6.44 4.64 -11.64
CA TYR A 124 -6.39 6.09 -11.73
C TYR A 124 -6.46 6.70 -10.33
N TRP A 125 -5.84 7.85 -10.15
CA TRP A 125 -6.09 8.69 -8.98
C TRP A 125 -7.54 9.18 -9.02
N LYS A 126 -8.26 8.96 -7.93
CA LYS A 126 -9.67 9.31 -7.76
C LYS A 126 -9.82 10.46 -6.74
N PRO A 127 -10.96 11.16 -6.69
CA PRO A 127 -11.17 12.25 -5.72
C PRO A 127 -10.93 11.83 -4.26
N GLU A 128 -11.22 10.57 -3.93
CA GLU A 128 -11.11 10.01 -2.60
C GLU A 128 -9.66 9.85 -2.12
N ASP A 129 -8.69 9.81 -3.04
CA ASP A 129 -7.26 9.70 -2.73
C ASP A 129 -6.68 11.03 -2.18
N ASN A 130 -7.44 12.13 -2.19
CA ASN A 130 -7.02 13.47 -1.75
C ASN A 130 -5.75 14.00 -2.46
N ARG A 131 -5.55 13.63 -3.73
CA ARG A 131 -4.48 14.11 -4.61
C ARG A 131 -5.05 14.86 -5.81
N PRO A 132 -5.54 16.11 -5.63
CA PRO A 132 -6.19 16.86 -6.72
C PRO A 132 -5.23 17.18 -7.86
N ASP A 133 -3.93 17.24 -7.60
CA ASP A 133 -2.85 17.42 -8.58
C ASP A 133 -2.70 16.23 -9.53
N LEU A 134 -3.08 15.03 -9.09
CA LEU A 134 -2.93 13.79 -9.84
C LEU A 134 -4.27 13.25 -10.38
N LEU A 135 -5.39 13.91 -10.10
CA LEU A 135 -6.72 13.43 -10.45
C LEU A 135 -6.83 13.07 -11.94
N GLY A 136 -7.25 11.83 -12.23
CA GLY A 136 -7.38 11.32 -13.60
C GLY A 136 -6.07 10.91 -14.27
N GLN A 137 -4.93 11.03 -13.58
CA GLN A 137 -3.65 10.45 -14.02
C GLN A 137 -3.55 8.98 -13.59
N TYR A 138 -2.68 8.22 -14.26
CA TYR A 138 -2.39 6.84 -13.86
C TYR A 138 -1.78 6.82 -12.45
N ARG A 139 -2.34 5.96 -11.60
CA ARG A 139 -1.83 5.63 -10.26
C ARG A 139 -1.00 4.35 -10.28
N SER A 140 -1.44 3.37 -11.06
CA SER A 140 -0.75 2.08 -11.25
C SER A 140 -1.08 1.55 -12.64
N VAL A 141 -0.08 1.01 -13.33
CA VAL A 141 -0.25 0.26 -14.58
C VAL A 141 0.49 -1.07 -14.42
N GLY A 142 -0.27 -2.14 -14.19
CA GLY A 142 0.24 -3.51 -14.06
C GLY A 142 0.16 -4.27 -15.38
N GLY A 143 1.19 -5.05 -15.69
CA GLY A 143 1.27 -5.87 -16.92
C GLY A 143 0.95 -5.08 -18.19
N MET A 144 1.56 -3.89 -18.32
CA MET A 144 1.28 -2.87 -19.32
C MET A 144 1.22 -3.44 -20.75
N ARG A 145 0.22 -3.00 -21.51
CA ARG A 145 0.12 -3.20 -22.95
C ARG A 145 -0.04 -1.86 -23.65
N ILE A 146 0.45 -1.79 -24.88
CA ILE A 146 0.31 -0.60 -25.72
C ILE A 146 -0.38 -0.92 -27.04
N ASP A 147 -1.06 0.08 -27.59
CA ASP A 147 -1.55 0.10 -28.97
C ASP A 147 -0.41 0.57 -29.91
N PRO A 148 0.20 -0.32 -30.70
CA PRO A 148 1.33 0.02 -31.56
C PRO A 148 0.95 1.02 -32.65
N SER A 149 -0.33 1.13 -33.02
CA SER A 149 -0.80 2.06 -34.05
C SER A 149 -0.67 3.53 -33.62
N LYS A 150 -0.59 3.78 -32.30
CA LYS A 150 -0.43 5.12 -31.71
C LYS A 150 1.03 5.57 -31.56
N VAL A 151 2.00 4.67 -31.76
CA VAL A 151 3.42 4.96 -31.50
C VAL A 151 4.07 5.79 -32.61
N GLY A 152 3.63 5.61 -33.86
CA GLY A 152 4.18 6.33 -35.01
C GLY A 152 5.60 5.88 -35.36
N ASP A 153 6.53 6.84 -35.39
CA ASP A 153 7.94 6.66 -35.77
C ASP A 153 8.89 6.51 -34.57
N ALA A 154 8.41 6.71 -33.34
CA ALA A 154 9.23 6.60 -32.14
C ALA A 154 9.83 5.20 -31.99
N LYS A 155 11.11 5.17 -31.62
CA LYS A 155 11.90 3.97 -31.36
C LYS A 155 12.32 3.85 -29.90
N VAL A 156 12.50 4.97 -29.20
CA VAL A 156 12.72 5.03 -27.76
C VAL A 156 11.80 6.11 -27.19
N PHE A 157 10.93 5.76 -26.26
CA PHE A 157 9.93 6.72 -25.77
C PHE A 157 9.40 6.34 -24.40
N ARG A 158 8.73 7.29 -23.75
CA ARG A 158 7.98 7.08 -22.51
C ARG A 158 6.48 7.13 -22.81
N PRO A 159 5.66 6.24 -22.23
CA PRO A 159 4.23 6.33 -22.37
C PRO A 159 3.70 7.56 -21.62
N TRP A 160 2.80 8.30 -22.27
CA TRP A 160 2.16 9.46 -21.67
C TRP A 160 1.39 9.07 -20.42
N GLY A 161 1.56 9.85 -19.34
CA GLY A 161 0.88 9.63 -18.06
C GLY A 161 1.49 8.51 -17.21
N TRP A 162 2.46 7.75 -17.72
CA TRP A 162 3.19 6.73 -16.96
C TRP A 162 4.71 6.88 -17.16
N PRO A 163 5.31 7.97 -16.65
CA PRO A 163 6.68 8.35 -16.98
C PRO A 163 7.78 7.36 -16.59
N PRO A 164 7.69 6.57 -15.49
CA PRO A 164 8.74 5.62 -15.13
C PRO A 164 9.05 4.57 -16.20
N ALA A 165 8.08 4.20 -17.03
CA ALA A 165 8.29 3.19 -18.06
C ALA A 165 9.12 3.73 -19.24
N LEU A 166 10.12 2.96 -19.67
CA LEU A 166 10.94 3.22 -20.85
C LEU A 166 10.66 2.17 -21.92
N LEU A 167 10.14 2.58 -23.07
CA LEU A 167 9.75 1.69 -24.16
C LEU A 167 10.71 1.80 -25.34
N VAL A 168 11.11 0.64 -25.88
CA VAL A 168 12.02 0.54 -27.03
C VAL A 168 11.41 -0.33 -28.14
N ALA A 169 11.68 0.02 -29.39
CA ALA A 169 11.34 -0.80 -30.55
C ALA A 169 12.21 -2.06 -30.63
N GLU A 170 11.71 -3.09 -31.31
CA GLU A 170 12.41 -4.39 -31.48
C GLU A 170 13.82 -4.25 -32.05
N ASP A 171 14.04 -3.39 -33.05
CA ASP A 171 15.36 -3.17 -33.65
C ASP A 171 16.38 -2.56 -32.67
N VAL A 172 15.91 -1.66 -31.79
CA VAL A 172 16.71 -1.10 -30.69
C VAL A 172 17.02 -2.17 -29.65
N LYS A 173 16.03 -2.94 -29.20
CA LYS A 173 16.23 -4.05 -28.26
C LYS A 173 17.29 -5.01 -28.76
N GLU A 174 17.14 -5.53 -29.98
CA GLU A 174 18.08 -6.50 -30.55
C GLU A 174 19.49 -5.92 -30.67
N ALA A 175 19.61 -4.62 -30.94
CA ALA A 175 20.91 -3.96 -31.02
C ALA A 175 21.58 -3.83 -29.67
N LEU A 176 20.82 -3.48 -28.63
CA LEU A 176 21.31 -3.44 -27.26
C LEU A 176 21.77 -4.84 -26.80
N GLU A 177 20.98 -5.89 -27.07
CA GLU A 177 21.36 -7.27 -26.76
C GLU A 177 22.66 -7.70 -27.48
N ARG A 178 22.82 -7.32 -28.75
CA ARG A 178 24.03 -7.60 -29.53
C ARG A 178 25.30 -6.95 -28.98
N THR A 179 25.18 -5.91 -28.15
CA THR A 179 26.34 -5.31 -27.48
C THR A 179 26.90 -6.15 -26.33
N GLY A 180 26.13 -7.13 -25.83
CA GLY A 180 26.47 -7.87 -24.61
C GLY A 180 26.52 -6.99 -23.36
N ALA A 181 25.74 -5.91 -23.33
CA ALA A 181 25.62 -5.02 -22.17
C ALA A 181 24.93 -5.71 -20.99
N THR A 182 25.45 -5.51 -19.78
CA THR A 182 24.86 -5.99 -18.53
C THR A 182 23.81 -5.01 -17.98
N GLY A 183 22.89 -5.51 -17.15
CA GLY A 183 21.87 -4.70 -16.49
C GLY A 183 20.62 -4.39 -17.33
N LEU A 184 20.51 -4.95 -18.54
CA LEU A 184 19.35 -4.77 -19.43
C LEU A 184 18.35 -5.91 -19.24
N GLU A 185 17.10 -5.57 -18.94
CA GLU A 185 15.97 -6.52 -18.98
C GLU A 185 14.85 -5.97 -19.86
N PHE A 186 14.16 -6.87 -20.59
CA PHE A 186 13.13 -6.50 -21.55
C PHE A 186 11.85 -7.31 -21.35
N THR A 187 10.72 -6.62 -21.22
CA THR A 187 9.40 -7.23 -21.23
C THR A 187 8.61 -6.76 -22.44
N GLU A 188 8.09 -7.69 -23.26
CA GLU A 188 7.28 -7.33 -24.42
C GLU A 188 5.95 -6.69 -23.99
N VAL A 189 5.62 -5.54 -24.59
CA VAL A 189 4.38 -4.78 -24.33
C VAL A 189 3.42 -4.76 -25.53
N THR A 190 3.85 -5.30 -26.67
CA THR A 190 3.05 -5.49 -27.89
C THR A 190 2.73 -6.95 -28.14
N GLY A 191 1.76 -7.47 -27.42
CA GLY A 191 1.35 -8.86 -27.54
C GLY A 191 0.09 -9.10 -26.74
N PRO A 192 -0.52 -10.28 -26.82
CA PRO A 192 -1.57 -10.63 -25.87
C PRO A 192 -0.99 -10.48 -24.46
N SER A 193 -1.80 -9.91 -23.58
CA SER A 193 -1.47 -9.86 -22.16
C SER A 193 -1.21 -11.27 -21.63
N PRO A 194 -0.29 -11.42 -20.66
CA PRO A 194 0.04 -12.73 -20.10
C PRO A 194 -1.12 -13.36 -19.33
N ILE A 195 -2.11 -12.54 -18.92
CA ILE A 195 -3.32 -13.00 -18.24
C ILE A 195 -4.48 -13.13 -19.22
N SER A 196 -5.37 -14.10 -18.95
CA SER A 196 -6.58 -14.30 -19.76
C SER A 196 -7.57 -13.14 -19.59
N ASP A 197 -8.50 -13.00 -20.53
CA ASP A 197 -9.59 -12.01 -20.42
C ASP A 197 -10.48 -12.27 -19.20
N GLU A 198 -10.65 -13.54 -18.81
CA GLU A 198 -11.37 -13.94 -17.62
C GLU A 198 -10.64 -13.50 -16.34
N GLU A 199 -9.33 -13.72 -16.26
CA GLU A 199 -8.52 -13.28 -15.13
C GLU A 199 -8.48 -11.74 -15.03
N ARG A 200 -8.40 -11.04 -16.16
CA ARG A 200 -8.46 -9.58 -16.21
C ARG A 200 -9.82 -9.06 -15.76
N ALA A 201 -10.91 -9.68 -16.22
CA ALA A 201 -12.26 -9.35 -15.78
C ALA A 201 -12.43 -9.59 -14.27
N TYR A 202 -11.88 -10.68 -13.75
CA TYR A 202 -11.83 -10.96 -12.32
C TYR A 202 -11.07 -9.87 -11.54
N LYS A 203 -9.85 -9.53 -11.95
CA LYS A 203 -9.04 -8.47 -11.30
C LYS A 203 -9.74 -7.11 -11.32
N ARG A 204 -10.30 -6.72 -12.47
CA ARG A 204 -11.10 -5.50 -12.61
C ARG A 204 -12.28 -5.51 -11.65
N ARG A 205 -13.01 -6.62 -11.58
CA ARG A 205 -14.16 -6.75 -10.68
C ARG A 205 -13.77 -6.69 -9.21
N CYS A 206 -12.66 -7.31 -8.83
CA CYS A 206 -12.09 -7.18 -7.48
C CYS A 206 -11.78 -5.72 -7.16
N ASN A 207 -11.12 -4.98 -8.05
CA ASN A 207 -10.77 -3.57 -7.85
C ASN A 207 -12.03 -2.68 -7.74
N GLU A 208 -13.04 -2.89 -8.58
CA GLU A 208 -14.33 -2.20 -8.47
C GLU A 208 -15.01 -2.39 -7.11
N LEU A 209 -14.88 -3.57 -6.51
CA LEU A 209 -15.47 -3.90 -5.21
C LEU A 209 -14.61 -3.43 -4.04
N LEU A 210 -13.28 -3.52 -4.16
CA LEU A 210 -12.35 -3.26 -3.05
C LEU A 210 -11.89 -1.81 -2.94
N ASP A 211 -12.04 -0.98 -3.97
CA ASP A 211 -11.67 0.44 -3.93
C ASP A 211 -12.65 1.31 -3.10
N PRO A 212 -14.00 1.22 -3.29
CA PRO A 212 -14.92 2.15 -2.62
C PRO A 212 -15.02 1.97 -1.08
N PRO A 213 -15.09 0.75 -0.52
CA PRO A 213 -15.25 0.56 0.93
C PRO A 213 -14.11 1.13 1.78
N PRO A 214 -12.81 0.95 1.46
CA PRO A 214 -11.72 1.60 2.18
C PRO A 214 -11.82 3.13 2.20
N ALA A 215 -12.21 3.75 1.09
CA ALA A 215 -12.37 5.20 1.04
C ALA A 215 -13.45 5.68 2.02
N ALA A 216 -14.62 5.03 2.04
CA ALA A 216 -15.69 5.35 2.97
C ALA A 216 -15.29 5.07 4.43
N ARG A 217 -14.58 3.96 4.68
CA ARG A 217 -14.05 3.61 6.00
C ARG A 217 -13.05 4.66 6.50
N ARG A 218 -12.10 5.07 5.67
CA ARG A 218 -11.11 6.10 6.03
C ARG A 218 -11.72 7.48 6.19
N ALA A 219 -12.79 7.81 5.45
CA ALA A 219 -13.57 9.01 5.71
C ALA A 219 -14.23 8.97 7.11
N ALA A 220 -14.79 7.82 7.51
CA ALA A 220 -15.31 7.62 8.86
C ALA A 220 -14.20 7.79 9.91
N TRP A 221 -13.03 7.19 9.71
CA TRP A 221 -11.88 7.34 10.62
C TRP A 221 -11.41 8.79 10.78
N LYS A 222 -11.30 9.53 9.67
CA LYS A 222 -10.93 10.96 9.68
C LYS A 222 -11.95 11.81 10.44
N SER A 223 -13.23 11.39 10.50
CA SER A 223 -14.24 12.08 11.33
C SER A 223 -14.05 11.85 12.84
N LEU A 224 -13.30 10.80 13.22
CA LEU A 224 -13.01 10.44 14.60
C LEU A 224 -11.72 11.10 15.12
N GLY A 225 -10.85 11.63 14.26
CA GLY A 225 -9.60 12.26 14.70
C GLY A 225 -8.57 12.32 13.58
N THR A 226 -7.31 12.49 13.96
CA THR A 226 -6.22 12.51 12.97
C THR A 226 -5.79 11.07 12.68
N LEU A 227 -6.10 10.59 11.47
CA LEU A 227 -5.60 9.30 10.98
C LEU A 227 -4.08 9.38 10.82
N ASP A 228 -3.36 8.44 11.41
CA ASP A 228 -1.92 8.34 11.28
C ASP A 228 -1.55 7.69 9.94
N GLU A 229 -0.99 8.48 9.03
CA GLU A 229 -0.57 8.02 7.71
C GLU A 229 0.83 7.36 7.71
N LEU A 230 1.60 7.54 8.80
CA LEU A 230 2.96 7.02 8.97
C LEU A 230 3.04 5.82 9.89
N ALA A 231 1.97 5.53 10.64
CA ALA A 231 1.83 4.29 11.39
C ALA A 231 1.87 3.13 10.40
N GLY A 232 3.03 2.45 10.34
CA GLY A 232 3.20 1.20 9.60
C GLY A 232 2.34 0.12 10.25
N THR A 233 1.05 0.08 9.91
CA THR A 233 0.18 -1.02 10.29
C THR A 233 0.46 -2.21 9.38
N PRO A 234 0.52 -3.44 9.91
CA PRO A 234 0.79 -4.60 9.08
C PRO A 234 -0.31 -4.77 8.04
N ARG A 235 0.08 -4.65 6.78
CA ARG A 235 -0.73 -5.07 5.64
C ARG A 235 -0.35 -6.50 5.31
N ALA A 236 -1.27 -7.42 5.58
CA ALA A 236 -1.08 -8.81 5.26
C ALA A 236 -2.12 -9.26 4.23
N ILE A 237 -1.68 -10.08 3.28
CA ILE A 237 -2.59 -10.94 2.55
C ILE A 237 -3.16 -11.93 3.57
N CYS A 238 -4.47 -11.91 3.76
CA CYS A 238 -5.18 -12.75 4.71
C CYS A 238 -6.38 -13.37 4.02
N TYR A 239 -6.25 -14.61 3.57
CA TYR A 239 -7.28 -15.32 2.79
C TYR A 239 -8.56 -15.59 3.59
N GLU A 240 -8.51 -15.50 4.92
CA GLU A 240 -9.67 -15.66 5.78
C GLU A 240 -10.55 -14.41 5.84
N TRP A 241 -10.01 -13.23 5.53
CA TRP A 241 -10.78 -11.98 5.52
C TRP A 241 -11.51 -11.80 4.18
N PRO A 242 -12.68 -11.13 4.16
CA PRO A 242 -13.53 -11.06 2.96
C PRO A 242 -12.82 -10.56 1.69
N GLY A 243 -12.00 -9.51 1.83
CA GLY A 243 -11.24 -8.89 0.74
C GLY A 243 -9.83 -9.44 0.55
N HIS A 244 -9.49 -10.57 1.19
CA HIS A 244 -8.14 -11.13 1.27
C HIS A 244 -7.04 -10.18 1.81
N ARG A 245 -7.44 -9.14 2.54
CA ARG A 245 -6.55 -8.16 3.15
C ARG A 245 -6.88 -7.97 4.62
N GLN A 246 -5.84 -7.98 5.43
CA GLN A 246 -5.89 -7.58 6.83
C GLN A 246 -5.05 -6.32 6.97
N ASP A 247 -5.70 -5.21 7.32
CA ASP A 247 -5.07 -3.93 7.59
C ASP A 247 -5.66 -3.33 8.88
N TRP A 248 -5.02 -2.28 9.37
CA TRP A 248 -5.38 -1.59 10.60
C TRP A 248 -5.30 -0.08 10.40
N GLY A 249 -6.13 0.67 11.12
CA GLY A 249 -6.07 2.12 11.18
C GLY A 249 -5.67 2.58 12.57
N LEU A 250 -4.80 3.57 12.66
CA LEU A 250 -4.48 4.24 13.92
C LEU A 250 -4.98 5.68 13.87
N ILE A 251 -5.80 6.07 14.83
CA ILE A 251 -6.42 7.39 14.90
C ILE A 251 -6.01 8.07 16.21
N HIS A 252 -5.39 9.24 16.11
CA HIS A 252 -5.11 10.13 17.23
C HIS A 252 -6.41 10.85 17.63
N ARG A 253 -6.90 10.56 18.83
CA ARG A 253 -8.17 11.04 19.35
C ARG A 253 -8.00 12.29 20.21
N GLY A 254 -9.09 13.03 20.39
CA GLY A 254 -9.17 14.08 21.39
C GLY A 254 -8.82 13.55 22.80
N ALA A 255 -8.28 14.43 23.66
CA ALA A 255 -7.74 14.08 24.98
C ALA A 255 -6.50 13.17 24.97
N GLY A 256 -5.76 13.11 23.86
CA GLY A 256 -4.46 12.44 23.79
C GLY A 256 -4.53 10.92 23.79
N ARG A 257 -5.67 10.34 23.39
CA ARG A 257 -5.87 8.89 23.28
C ARG A 257 -5.57 8.38 21.88
N LEU A 258 -5.36 7.08 21.75
CA LEU A 258 -5.16 6.38 20.49
C LEU A 258 -6.31 5.40 20.26
N LEU A 259 -6.83 5.36 19.05
CA LEU A 259 -7.88 4.44 18.63
C LEU A 259 -7.33 3.56 17.49
N LEU A 260 -7.20 2.26 17.77
CA LEU A 260 -6.85 1.24 16.80
C LEU A 260 -8.12 0.62 16.24
N VAL A 261 -8.23 0.53 14.92
CA VAL A 261 -9.39 -0.02 14.21
C VAL A 261 -8.97 -1.08 13.21
N SER A 262 -9.82 -2.09 12.99
CA SER A 262 -9.62 -3.00 11.85
C SER A 262 -10.00 -2.33 10.54
N GLU A 263 -9.29 -2.67 9.47
CA GLU A 263 -9.63 -2.30 8.10
C GLU A 263 -9.71 -3.56 7.24
N GLY A 264 -10.92 -4.08 7.02
CA GLY A 264 -11.15 -5.12 6.02
C GLY A 264 -12.18 -6.19 6.39
N LEU A 265 -12.62 -6.26 7.65
CA LEU A 265 -13.71 -7.16 8.06
C LEU A 265 -15.02 -6.81 7.35
N SER A 266 -15.18 -5.55 6.95
CA SER A 266 -16.32 -5.05 6.18
C SER A 266 -16.12 -5.02 4.66
N ASP A 267 -15.00 -5.53 4.13
CA ASP A 267 -14.79 -5.59 2.69
C ASP A 267 -15.74 -6.57 2.01
N PRO A 268 -16.10 -6.37 0.74
CA PRO A 268 -16.83 -7.37 -0.03
C PRO A 268 -16.07 -8.70 -0.09
N PHE A 269 -16.82 -9.80 -0.12
CA PHE A 269 -16.24 -11.12 -0.41
C PHE A 269 -15.82 -11.19 -1.87
N ILE A 270 -14.52 -11.07 -2.16
CA ILE A 270 -14.01 -11.16 -3.54
C ILE A 270 -14.19 -12.55 -4.15
N SER A 271 -14.37 -13.58 -3.32
CA SER A 271 -14.76 -14.93 -3.76
C SER A 271 -16.16 -15.00 -4.36
N ARG A 272 -17.02 -14.00 -4.12
CA ARG A 272 -18.39 -13.92 -4.67
C ARG A 272 -18.52 -12.91 -5.80
N LEU A 273 -17.60 -11.94 -5.90
CA LEU A 273 -17.60 -10.88 -6.91
C LEU A 273 -18.89 -10.02 -6.92
N GLU A 274 -19.55 -9.93 -5.77
CA GLU A 274 -20.79 -9.18 -5.57
C GLU A 274 -20.61 -8.09 -4.49
N PRO A 275 -21.29 -6.93 -4.64
CA PRO A 275 -21.35 -5.90 -3.61
C PRO A 275 -21.84 -6.48 -2.28
N SER A 276 -21.08 -6.25 -1.21
CA SER A 276 -21.49 -6.64 0.15
C SER A 276 -20.69 -5.85 1.18
N VAL A 277 -21.20 -5.79 2.41
CA VAL A 277 -20.51 -5.20 3.56
C VAL A 277 -19.60 -6.21 4.27
N GLY A 278 -19.16 -7.29 3.60
CA GLY A 278 -18.37 -8.35 4.21
C GLY A 278 -19.07 -8.98 5.40
N TYR A 279 -18.38 -9.00 6.55
CA TYR A 279 -18.98 -9.42 7.82
C TYR A 279 -19.92 -8.38 8.45
N GLY A 280 -20.00 -7.18 7.89
CA GLY A 280 -20.90 -6.10 8.32
C GLY A 280 -20.44 -5.37 9.58
N LEU A 281 -19.16 -5.50 9.94
CA LEU A 281 -18.58 -4.87 11.11
C LEU A 281 -17.11 -4.48 10.93
N GLU A 282 -16.64 -3.55 11.74
CA GLU A 282 -15.23 -3.31 12.06
C GLU A 282 -15.06 -3.26 13.58
N LEU A 283 -13.86 -3.58 14.06
CA LEU A 283 -13.49 -3.57 15.47
C LEU A 283 -12.74 -2.28 15.83
N ALA A 284 -12.93 -1.81 17.06
CA ALA A 284 -12.34 -0.57 17.57
C ALA A 284 -11.85 -0.71 19.01
N LEU A 285 -10.56 -0.50 19.26
CA LEU A 285 -9.95 -0.49 20.59
C LEU A 285 -9.31 0.88 20.85
N GLU A 286 -9.83 1.61 21.84
CA GLU A 286 -9.26 2.89 22.28
C GLU A 286 -8.42 2.71 23.54
N THR A 287 -7.25 3.34 23.60
CA THR A 287 -6.29 3.21 24.70
C THR A 287 -5.44 4.48 24.87
N GLU A 288 -4.55 4.49 25.86
CA GLU A 288 -3.58 5.56 26.10
C GLU A 288 -2.28 5.32 25.33
N PRO A 289 -1.53 6.38 24.94
CA PRO A 289 -0.25 6.23 24.23
C PRO A 289 0.78 5.35 24.94
N THR A 290 0.75 5.33 26.28
CA THR A 290 1.63 4.48 27.09
C THR A 290 1.37 2.98 26.95
N GLU A 291 0.19 2.60 26.48
CA GLU A 291 -0.21 1.21 26.27
C GLU A 291 0.04 0.76 24.81
N LEU A 292 0.20 1.72 23.87
CA LEU A 292 0.34 1.50 22.43
C LEU A 292 1.53 2.32 21.89
N PRO A 293 2.78 1.86 22.10
CA PRO A 293 3.97 2.52 21.58
C PRO A 293 3.98 2.50 20.05
N LEU A 294 4.15 3.67 19.43
CA LEU A 294 4.06 3.84 17.96
C LEU A 294 5.25 3.22 17.21
N ASP A 295 6.38 3.04 17.88
CA ASP A 295 7.59 2.40 17.38
C ASP A 295 7.56 0.86 17.54
N ALA A 296 6.56 0.31 18.24
CA ALA A 296 6.44 -1.12 18.52
C ALA A 296 4.96 -1.57 18.57
N ILE A 297 4.15 -1.09 17.61
CA ILE A 297 2.69 -1.34 17.57
C ILE A 297 2.39 -2.84 17.60
N GLU A 298 3.09 -3.64 16.79
CA GLU A 298 2.84 -5.09 16.67
C GLU A 298 3.09 -5.88 17.97
N GLN A 299 4.01 -5.39 18.81
CA GLN A 299 4.33 -6.01 20.10
C GLN A 299 3.45 -5.48 21.23
N SER A 300 2.66 -4.44 20.98
CA SER A 300 1.78 -3.85 21.97
C SER A 300 0.58 -4.76 22.25
N TRP A 301 0.19 -4.86 23.52
CA TRP A 301 -0.96 -5.67 23.90
C TRP A 301 -2.29 -5.19 23.29
N PRO A 302 -2.55 -3.89 23.04
CA PRO A 302 -3.78 -3.45 22.37
C PRO A 302 -3.88 -4.02 20.95
N TYR A 303 -2.77 -4.00 20.20
CA TYR A 303 -2.71 -4.60 18.87
C TYR A 303 -2.95 -6.11 18.94
N LEU A 304 -2.19 -6.83 19.77
CA LEU A 304 -2.34 -8.27 19.93
C LEU A 304 -3.74 -8.68 20.37
N LEU A 305 -4.40 -7.86 21.19
CA LEU A 305 -5.76 -8.14 21.67
C LEU A 305 -6.76 -8.00 20.54
N LEU A 306 -6.68 -6.89 19.80
CA LEU A 306 -7.56 -6.63 18.66
C LEU A 306 -7.37 -7.68 17.57
N GLU A 307 -6.13 -8.06 17.28
CA GLU A 307 -5.75 -9.13 16.34
C GLU A 307 -6.40 -10.47 16.71
N ARG A 308 -6.30 -10.88 17.98
CA ARG A 308 -6.90 -12.14 18.45
C ARG A 308 -8.43 -12.09 18.44
N VAL A 309 -9.02 -10.97 18.80
CA VAL A 309 -10.49 -10.78 18.71
C VAL A 309 -10.95 -10.86 17.26
N SER A 310 -10.21 -10.27 16.31
CA SER A 310 -10.50 -10.39 14.88
C SER A 310 -10.50 -11.84 14.43
N ARG A 311 -9.55 -12.67 14.89
CA ARG A 311 -9.54 -14.11 14.57
C ARG A 311 -10.81 -14.83 15.04
N GLU A 312 -11.27 -14.55 16.25
CA GLU A 312 -12.51 -15.14 16.79
C GLU A 312 -13.73 -14.72 15.97
N VAL A 313 -13.79 -13.44 15.57
CA VAL A 313 -14.83 -12.92 14.67
C VAL A 313 -14.78 -13.67 13.34
N VAL A 314 -13.62 -13.76 12.70
CA VAL A 314 -13.48 -14.43 11.39
C VAL A 314 -13.85 -15.91 11.47
N ALA A 315 -13.32 -16.62 12.47
CA ALA A 315 -13.47 -18.07 12.62
C ALA A 315 -14.89 -18.51 13.01
N HIS A 316 -15.66 -17.67 13.70
CA HIS A 316 -16.90 -18.09 14.34
C HIS A 316 -18.09 -17.18 14.02
N GLU A 317 -18.98 -17.68 13.16
CA GLU A 317 -20.20 -16.94 12.76
C GLU A 317 -21.05 -16.48 13.95
N HIS A 318 -21.24 -17.33 14.95
CA HIS A 318 -22.02 -16.97 16.14
C HIS A 318 -21.40 -15.80 16.94
N VAL A 319 -20.06 -15.65 16.92
CA VAL A 319 -19.37 -14.50 17.53
C VAL A 319 -19.70 -13.24 16.74
N ARG A 320 -19.60 -13.29 15.40
CA ARG A 320 -19.91 -12.13 14.54
C ARG A 320 -21.35 -11.68 14.64
N GLU A 321 -22.31 -12.60 14.55
CA GLU A 321 -23.74 -12.26 14.59
C GLU A 321 -24.13 -11.63 15.92
N ARG A 322 -23.55 -12.11 17.04
CA ARG A 322 -23.74 -11.50 18.35
C ARG A 322 -23.07 -10.13 18.46
N ALA A 323 -21.84 -9.98 17.97
CA ALA A 323 -21.11 -8.71 18.00
C ALA A 323 -21.82 -7.61 17.20
N LYS A 324 -22.54 -7.96 16.12
CA LYS A 324 -23.37 -6.99 15.36
C LYS A 324 -24.59 -6.49 16.13
N THR A 325 -25.19 -7.37 16.93
CA THR A 325 -26.53 -7.15 17.51
C THR A 325 -26.48 -6.56 18.92
N GLY A 326 -25.43 -6.81 19.71
CA GLY A 326 -25.35 -6.25 21.07
C GLY A 326 -24.07 -6.61 21.81
N LEU A 327 -24.17 -6.69 23.14
CA LEU A 327 -23.04 -7.01 24.02
C LEU A 327 -22.66 -8.50 23.91
N LEU A 328 -21.35 -8.74 23.88
CA LEU A 328 -20.77 -10.07 23.93
C LEU A 328 -19.51 -10.07 24.80
N SER A 329 -19.36 -11.08 25.65
CA SER A 329 -18.08 -11.37 26.31
C SER A 329 -17.42 -12.56 25.65
N LEU A 330 -16.12 -12.50 25.43
CA LEU A 330 -15.31 -13.61 24.93
C LEU A 330 -13.94 -13.62 25.61
N GLU A 331 -13.24 -14.75 25.50
CA GLU A 331 -11.90 -14.93 26.04
C GLU A 331 -10.92 -15.25 24.92
N VAL A 332 -9.78 -14.58 24.87
CA VAL A 332 -8.67 -14.90 23.95
C VAL A 332 -7.42 -15.36 24.72
N ALA A 333 -6.42 -15.87 24.00
CA ALA A 333 -5.14 -16.26 24.61
C ALA A 333 -4.47 -15.07 25.33
N GLY A 334 -3.87 -15.32 26.48
CA GLY A 334 -3.20 -14.29 27.30
C GLY A 334 -1.68 -14.19 27.10
N THR A 335 -1.08 -14.96 26.20
CA THR A 335 0.35 -14.88 25.89
C THR A 335 0.73 -13.47 25.48
N ASP A 336 1.85 -12.92 25.98
CA ASP A 336 2.33 -11.56 25.69
C ASP A 336 1.36 -10.42 26.11
N MET A 337 0.38 -10.73 26.96
CA MET A 337 -0.51 -9.72 27.56
C MET A 337 0.00 -9.28 28.94
N PRO A 338 -0.33 -8.07 29.40
CA PRO A 338 -0.04 -7.62 30.74
C PRO A 338 -0.62 -8.57 31.78
N ALA A 339 0.19 -8.97 32.77
CA ALA A 339 -0.22 -9.90 33.82
C ALA A 339 -1.48 -9.44 34.60
N SER A 340 -1.77 -8.13 34.62
CA SER A 340 -2.97 -7.57 35.23
C SER A 340 -4.27 -7.88 34.48
N LEU A 341 -4.20 -8.23 33.19
CA LEU A 341 -5.34 -8.60 32.35
C LEU A 341 -5.51 -10.12 32.24
N VAL A 342 -4.47 -10.90 32.55
CA VAL A 342 -4.45 -12.34 32.36
C VAL A 342 -5.09 -13.05 33.56
N SER A 343 -6.10 -13.89 33.28
CA SER A 343 -6.75 -14.75 34.27
C SER A 343 -5.84 -15.88 34.74
N SER A 344 -6.21 -16.56 35.83
CA SER A 344 -5.49 -17.75 36.30
C SER A 344 -5.43 -18.89 35.27
N GLY A 345 -6.36 -18.91 34.32
CA GLY A 345 -6.38 -19.84 33.18
C GLY A 345 -5.53 -19.41 31.99
N GLY A 346 -4.76 -18.32 32.10
CA GLY A 346 -3.93 -17.82 31.00
C GLY A 346 -4.72 -17.16 29.86
N ARG A 347 -5.92 -16.62 30.15
CA ARG A 347 -6.83 -16.01 29.18
C ARG A 347 -7.04 -14.53 29.48
N VAL A 348 -7.40 -13.74 28.46
CA VAL A 348 -7.84 -12.35 28.62
C VAL A 348 -9.31 -12.26 28.23
N GLY A 349 -10.10 -11.67 29.12
CA GLY A 349 -11.53 -11.40 28.88
C GLY A 349 -11.72 -10.11 28.11
N VAL A 350 -12.72 -10.09 27.22
CA VAL A 350 -13.02 -8.94 26.37
C VAL A 350 -14.52 -8.72 26.33
N LEU A 351 -14.93 -7.46 26.46
CA LEU A 351 -16.29 -6.98 26.22
C LEU A 351 -16.38 -6.34 24.84
N LEU A 352 -17.27 -6.87 24.01
CA LEU A 352 -17.58 -6.37 22.68
C LEU A 352 -18.90 -5.61 22.63
N GLY A 353 -18.95 -4.59 21.78
CA GLY A 353 -20.20 -3.94 21.37
C GLY A 353 -20.78 -2.95 22.38
N GLN A 354 -20.02 -2.55 23.40
CA GLN A 354 -20.42 -1.52 24.34
C GLN A 354 -20.67 -0.18 23.63
N GLU A 355 -21.83 0.42 23.87
CA GLU A 355 -22.15 1.73 23.30
C GLU A 355 -21.22 2.80 23.86
N SER A 356 -20.67 3.62 22.96
CA SER A 356 -19.75 4.70 23.27
C SER A 356 -20.43 6.04 23.03
N ARG A 357 -20.16 7.02 23.90
CA ARG A 357 -20.61 8.41 23.69
C ARG A 357 -19.79 9.13 22.62
N SER A 358 -18.61 8.61 22.31
CA SER A 358 -17.63 9.28 21.43
C SER A 358 -17.37 8.55 20.11
N LEU A 359 -17.90 7.33 19.94
CA LEU A 359 -17.79 6.55 18.72
C LEU A 359 -19.18 6.27 18.15
N PRO A 360 -19.36 6.35 16.83
CA PRO A 360 -20.63 6.02 16.20
C PRO A 360 -20.92 4.53 16.32
N ARG A 361 -22.21 4.17 16.35
CA ARG A 361 -22.65 2.76 16.33
C ARG A 361 -22.49 2.14 14.94
N LEU A 362 -22.84 2.91 13.91
CA LEU A 362 -22.82 2.53 12.50
C LEU A 362 -22.09 3.63 11.72
N PHE A 363 -21.44 3.25 10.63
CA PHE A 363 -20.97 4.21 9.62
C PHE A 363 -21.35 3.71 8.22
N PRO A 364 -21.66 4.62 7.29
CA PRO A 364 -22.11 4.24 5.96
C PRO A 364 -20.93 3.80 5.07
N THR A 365 -21.17 2.82 4.22
CA THR A 365 -20.29 2.45 3.09
C THR A 365 -21.12 2.36 1.80
N PRO A 366 -20.49 2.32 0.61
CA PRO A 366 -21.21 2.23 -0.66
C PRO A 366 -22.12 1.00 -0.80
N PHE A 367 -21.90 -0.05 0.01
CA PHE A 367 -22.65 -1.30 -0.05
C PHE A 367 -23.57 -1.53 1.17
N GLY A 368 -23.65 -0.56 2.08
CA GLY A 368 -24.51 -0.60 3.26
C GLY A 368 -23.83 -0.07 4.52
N ASP A 369 -24.59 0.00 5.62
CA ASP A 369 -24.06 0.41 6.91
C ASP A 369 -23.22 -0.70 7.54
N VAL A 370 -22.08 -0.29 8.13
CA VAL A 370 -21.16 -1.17 8.84
C VAL A 370 -21.21 -0.87 10.33
N ARG A 371 -21.27 -1.93 11.16
CA ARG A 371 -21.23 -1.81 12.62
C ARG A 371 -19.81 -1.53 13.11
N LEU A 372 -19.64 -0.45 13.88
CA LEU A 372 -18.44 -0.28 14.67
C LEU A 372 -18.62 -1.00 16.02
N VAL A 373 -17.82 -2.03 16.27
CA VAL A 373 -17.85 -2.84 17.48
C VAL A 373 -16.66 -2.46 18.35
N THR A 374 -16.94 -1.84 19.50
CA THR A 374 -15.90 -1.53 20.48
C THR A 374 -15.34 -2.79 21.11
N VAL A 375 -14.04 -2.80 21.38
CA VAL A 375 -13.30 -3.90 22.03
C VAL A 375 -12.73 -3.36 23.33
N LYS A 376 -13.20 -3.89 24.47
CA LYS A 376 -12.73 -3.48 25.79
C LYS A 376 -12.12 -4.63 26.57
N ALA A 377 -10.87 -4.47 27.00
CA ALA A 377 -10.21 -5.44 27.87
C ALA A 377 -10.82 -5.45 29.27
N LEU A 378 -11.12 -6.65 29.78
CA LEU A 378 -11.65 -6.88 31.11
C LEU A 378 -10.53 -7.30 32.07
N LEU A 379 -10.59 -6.81 33.31
CA LEU A 379 -9.76 -7.35 34.39
C LEU A 379 -10.28 -8.73 34.79
N PRO A 380 -9.44 -9.63 35.34
CA PRO A 380 -9.85 -10.97 35.75
C PRO A 380 -11.09 -11.00 36.66
N ALA A 381 -11.22 -10.04 37.59
CA ALA A 381 -12.38 -9.93 38.47
C ALA A 381 -13.68 -9.58 37.71
N GLU A 382 -13.60 -8.79 36.64
CA GLU A 382 -14.76 -8.39 35.82
C GLU A 382 -15.18 -9.54 34.90
N LEU A 383 -14.20 -10.26 34.34
CA LEU A 383 -14.46 -11.50 33.61
C LEU A 383 -15.15 -12.52 34.53
N GLU A 384 -14.63 -12.72 35.73
CA GLU A 384 -15.23 -13.63 36.72
C GLU A 384 -16.66 -13.19 37.09
N TYR A 385 -16.90 -11.89 37.23
CA TYR A 385 -18.23 -11.34 37.48
C TYR A 385 -19.21 -11.69 36.34
N VAL A 386 -18.83 -11.46 35.08
CA VAL A 386 -19.66 -11.82 33.92
C VAL A 386 -19.91 -13.32 33.85
N SER A 387 -18.88 -14.15 34.07
CA SER A 387 -19.01 -15.62 34.05
C SER A 387 -19.97 -16.14 35.13
N LYS A 388 -20.05 -15.48 36.29
CA LYS A 388 -20.98 -15.86 37.38
C LYS A 388 -22.41 -15.38 37.16
N GLN A 389 -22.59 -14.19 36.58
CA GLN A 389 -23.89 -13.50 36.49
C GLN A 389 -24.55 -13.62 35.11
N GLY A 390 -23.85 -14.15 34.10
CA GLY A 390 -24.38 -14.33 32.75
C GLY A 390 -24.74 -13.01 32.07
N ALA A 391 -25.88 -13.00 31.35
CA ALA A 391 -26.32 -11.84 30.58
C ALA A 391 -26.60 -10.59 31.44
N GLU A 392 -27.20 -10.75 32.63
CA GLU A 392 -27.47 -9.64 33.54
C GLU A 392 -26.18 -9.00 34.05
N GLY A 393 -25.16 -9.82 34.30
CA GLY A 393 -23.82 -9.35 34.66
C GLY A 393 -23.15 -8.55 33.56
N LEU A 394 -23.34 -8.95 32.31
CA LEU A 394 -22.79 -8.25 31.14
C LEU A 394 -23.39 -6.85 31.00
N ASP A 395 -24.72 -6.75 31.09
CA ASP A 395 -25.44 -5.48 31.02
C ASP A 395 -25.06 -4.56 32.19
N GLU A 396 -24.94 -5.12 33.40
CA GLU A 396 -24.52 -4.34 34.56
C GLU A 396 -23.08 -3.86 34.43
N LEU A 397 -22.16 -4.71 33.95
CA LEU A 397 -20.77 -4.33 33.73
C LEU A 397 -20.68 -3.15 32.73
N ALA A 398 -21.40 -3.23 31.62
CA ALA A 398 -21.48 -2.15 30.64
C ALA A 398 -22.03 -0.84 31.25
N ARG A 399 -23.09 -0.92 32.06
CA ARG A 399 -23.64 0.24 32.80
C ARG A 399 -22.62 0.85 33.75
N ARG A 400 -21.82 0.04 34.45
CA ARG A 400 -20.78 0.53 35.37
C ARG A 400 -19.67 1.27 34.63
N PHE A 401 -19.20 0.75 33.49
CA PHE A 401 -18.23 1.45 32.65
C PHE A 401 -18.78 2.77 32.10
N ALA A 402 -20.03 2.80 31.65
CA ALA A 402 -20.66 4.02 31.17
C ALA A 402 -20.85 5.09 32.26
N ARG A 403 -21.01 4.69 33.53
CA ARG A 403 -21.13 5.62 34.66
C ARG A 403 -19.84 6.39 34.93
N ILE A 404 -18.70 5.76 34.70
CA ILE A 404 -17.38 6.36 34.94
C ILE A 404 -16.77 6.99 33.67
N GLY A 405 -17.47 6.95 32.53
CA GLY A 405 -16.98 7.49 31.25
C GLY A 405 -15.83 6.69 30.64
N GLU A 406 -15.76 5.39 30.95
CA GLU A 406 -14.77 4.46 30.39
C GLU A 406 -15.46 3.36 29.58
N GLU A 407 -16.40 3.74 28.71
CA GLU A 407 -17.25 2.81 27.96
C GLU A 407 -16.42 1.78 27.17
N HIS A 408 -15.44 2.24 26.40
CA HIS A 408 -14.67 1.39 25.49
C HIS A 408 -13.15 1.54 25.65
N VAL A 409 -12.70 2.48 26.46
CA VAL A 409 -11.27 2.72 26.69
C VAL A 409 -10.68 1.55 27.48
N SER A 410 -9.63 0.94 26.95
CA SER A 410 -8.93 -0.16 27.59
C SER A 410 -7.66 0.32 28.27
N ARG A 411 -7.40 -0.19 29.48
CA ARG A 411 -6.18 0.06 30.26
C ARG A 411 -5.79 -1.21 30.99
N ALA A 412 -4.50 -1.54 30.99
CA ALA A 412 -3.99 -2.69 31.70
C ALA A 412 -3.99 -2.46 33.22
N ARG A 413 -3.81 -1.20 33.66
CA ARG A 413 -3.74 -0.82 35.06
C ARG A 413 -4.86 0.14 35.44
N ARG A 414 -5.94 -0.42 35.97
CA ARG A 414 -7.09 0.33 36.52
C ARG A 414 -7.71 -0.45 37.67
N ARG A 415 -8.63 0.19 38.40
CA ARG A 415 -9.48 -0.53 39.36
C ARG A 415 -10.60 -1.25 38.60
N ALA A 416 -10.95 -2.44 39.08
CA ALA A 416 -12.14 -3.13 38.59
C ALA A 416 -13.40 -2.33 38.96
N VAL A 417 -14.41 -2.38 38.10
CA VAL A 417 -15.69 -1.69 38.35
C VAL A 417 -16.70 -2.58 39.10
N VAL A 418 -16.35 -3.84 39.37
CA VAL A 418 -17.22 -4.86 39.98
C VAL A 418 -17.12 -4.92 41.49
#